data_AF-M1N7R5-F1
#
_entry.id   AF-M1N7R5-F1
#
_cell.length_a   1.000
_cell.length_b   1.000
_cell.length_c   1.000
_cell.angle_alpha   90.00
_cell.angle_beta   90.00
_cell.angle_gamma   90.00
#
_symmetry.space_group_name_H-M   'P 1'
#
loop_
_entity.id
_entity.type
_entity.pdbx_description
1 polymer ?
#
loop_
_entity_poly.entity_id
_entity_poly.type
_entity_poly.pdbx_seq_one_letter_code
_entity_poly.pdbx_strand_id
1 'polypeptide(L)' 'MIIKESIEIYRENTSTEDFKKEIELIESAGYEVSEENDDYVKLCQDGIVVDPDLFNSRKITRK' A
#
# COMPACT_ATOMS: atom_id res chain seq x y z
N MET A 1 4.21 0.12 -15.03
CA MET A 1 4.95 -0.56 -13.94
C MET A 1 4.06 -0.55 -12.71
N ILE A 2 3.97 -1.64 -11.94
CA ILE A 2 3.19 -1.66 -10.69
C ILE A 2 4.19 -1.57 -9.55
N ILE A 3 4.06 -0.55 -8.70
CA ILE A 3 4.82 -0.42 -7.47
C ILE A 3 3.91 -0.90 -6.34
N LYS A 4 4.43 -1.77 -5.49
CA LYS A 4 3.75 -2.20 -4.27
C LYS A 4 4.48 -1.59 -3.09
N GLU A 5 3.78 -0.78 -2.30
CA GLU A 5 4.30 -0.23 -1.05
C GLU A 5 3.59 -0.89 0.12
N SER A 6 4.33 -1.16 1.20
CA SER A 6 3.77 -1.75 2.41
C SER A 6 4.21 -1.01 3.65
N ILE A 7 3.29 -0.83 4.58
CA ILE A 7 3.52 -0.26 5.91
C ILE A 7 3.25 -1.37 6.93
N GLU A 8 4.17 -1.51 7.88
CA GLU A 8 4.07 -2.48 8.97
C GLU A 8 4.07 -1.71 10.30
N ILE A 9 3.07 -1.96 11.13
CA ILE A 9 2.84 -1.22 12.36
C ILE A 9 2.72 -2.22 13.50
N TYR A 10 3.59 -2.04 14.50
CA TYR A 10 3.58 -2.83 15.72
C TYR A 10 3.04 -1.99 16.86
N ARG A 11 2.10 -2.56 17.60
CA ARG A 11 1.50 -1.95 18.77
C ARG A 11 2.38 -2.24 19.99
N GLU A 12 3.14 -1.25 20.44
CA GLU A 12 4.01 -1.43 21.60
C GLU A 12 3.32 -1.08 22.93
N ASN A 13 2.75 0.12 23.06
CA ASN A 13 2.22 0.63 24.34
C ASN A 13 0.91 1.44 24.20
N THR A 14 0.30 1.44 23.03
CA THR A 14 -0.95 2.19 22.77
C THR A 14 -2.19 1.35 23.09
N SER A 15 -3.30 2.03 23.42
CA SER A 15 -4.58 1.36 23.61
C SER A 15 -5.03 0.72 22.29
N THR A 16 -5.81 -0.37 22.37
CA THR A 16 -6.36 -1.00 21.16
C THR A 16 -7.27 -0.05 20.37
N GLU A 17 -7.97 0.86 21.05
CA GLU A 17 -8.84 1.85 20.40
C GLU A 17 -8.04 2.89 19.63
N ASP A 18 -6.96 3.40 20.20
CA ASP A 18 -6.10 4.38 19.51
C ASP A 18 -5.38 3.73 18.35
N PHE A 19 -4.89 2.49 18.53
CA PHE A 19 -4.27 1.72 17.46
C PHE A 19 -5.22 1.55 16.26
N LYS A 20 -6.49 1.18 16.51
CA LYS A 20 -7.50 1.07 15.44
C LYS A 20 -7.77 2.38 14.72
N LYS A 21 -7.83 3.51 15.43
CA LYS A 21 -7.99 4.83 14.79
C LYS A 21 -6.81 5.18 13.89
N GLU A 22 -5.59 4.84 14.31
CA GLU A 22 -4.40 5.03 13.47
C GLU A 22 -4.49 4.19 12.19
N ILE A 23 -5.00 2.96 12.29
CA ILE A 23 -5.20 2.09 11.12
C ILE A 23 -6.25 2.69 10.18
N GLU A 24 -7.40 3.14 10.71
CA GLU A 24 -8.47 3.77 9.91
C GLU A 24 -7.98 5.01 9.13
N LEU A 25 -7.05 5.79 9.70
CA LEU A 25 -6.44 6.94 9.02
C LEU A 25 -5.60 6.51 7.82
N ILE A 26 -4.88 5.39 7.93
CA ILE A 26 -4.01 4.86 6.87
C ILE A 26 -4.84 4.19 5.79
N GLU A 27 -5.90 3.48 6.16
CA GLU A 27 -6.90 2.96 5.21
C GLU A 27 -7.55 4.09 4.41
N SER A 28 -7.88 5.21 5.07
CA SER A 28 -8.41 6.41 4.42
C SER A 28 -7.44 7.05 3.42
N ALA A 29 -6.14 6.79 3.55
CA ALA A 29 -5.11 7.21 2.58
C ALA A 29 -5.00 6.29 1.35
N GLY A 30 -5.79 5.21 1.31
CA GLY A 30 -5.85 4.27 0.20
C GLY A 30 -4.93 3.07 0.33
N TYR A 31 -4.44 2.78 1.54
CA TYR A 31 -3.81 1.50 1.84
C TYR A 31 -4.89 0.48 2.23
N GLU A 32 -4.64 -0.79 1.95
CA GLU A 32 -5.52 -1.90 2.29
C GLU A 32 -4.85 -2.81 3.32
N VAL A 33 -5.58 -3.27 4.33
CA VAL A 33 -5.06 -4.22 5.32
C VAL A 33 -4.80 -5.57 4.64
N SER A 34 -3.54 -6.01 4.72
CA SER A 34 -3.07 -7.29 4.18
C SER A 34 -2.92 -8.36 5.26
N GLU A 35 -2.61 -7.99 6.50
CA GLU A 35 -2.46 -8.90 7.64
C GLU A 35 -2.75 -8.13 8.93
N GLU A 36 -3.51 -8.71 9.85
CA GLU A 36 -3.86 -8.10 11.14
C GLU A 36 -3.84 -9.14 12.25
N ASN A 37 -3.20 -8.81 13.37
CA ASN A 37 -3.23 -9.53 14.65
C ASN A 37 -3.33 -8.49 15.81
N ASP A 38 -3.53 -8.95 17.05
CA ASP A 38 -3.79 -8.08 18.21
C ASP A 38 -2.77 -6.93 18.42
N ASP A 39 -1.53 -7.14 18.02
CA ASP A 39 -0.42 -6.20 18.21
C ASP A 39 0.31 -5.82 16.92
N TYR A 40 -0.24 -6.19 15.75
CA TYR A 40 0.42 -5.97 14.46
C TYR A 40 -0.59 -5.76 13.34
N VAL A 41 -0.31 -4.81 12.46
CA VAL A 41 -1.00 -4.72 11.18
C VAL A 41 0.00 -4.45 10.06
N LYS A 42 -0.26 -5.08 8.91
CA LYS A 42 0.40 -4.82 7.65
C LYS A 42 -0.61 -4.24 6.67
N LEU A 43 -0.31 -3.07 6.12
CA LEU A 43 -1.10 -2.48 5.06
C LEU A 43 -0.29 -2.39 3.76
N CYS A 44 -0.96 -2.54 2.63
CA CYS A 44 -0.36 -2.50 1.31
C CYS A 44 -1.11 -1.50 0.42
N GLN A 45 -0.39 -0.81 -0.46
CA GLN A 45 -0.99 0.00 -1.51
C GLN A 45 -0.34 -0.33 -2.84
N ASP A 46 -1.18 -0.53 -3.87
CA ASP A 46 -0.73 -0.74 -5.24
C ASP A 46 -0.76 0.60 -5.99
N GLY A 47 0.43 1.08 -6.36
CA GLY A 47 0.59 2.23 -7.24
C GLY A 47 0.72 1.79 -8.70
N ILE A 48 -0.21 2.17 -9.56
CA ILE A 48 -0.05 2.02 -11.01
C ILE A 48 0.70 3.23 -11.55
N VAL A 49 1.97 3.05 -11.88
CA VAL A 49 2.73 4.07 -12.62
C VAL A 49 2.29 4.00 -14.08
N VAL A 50 1.44 4.96 -14.47
CA VAL A 50 1.04 5.20 -15.86
C VAL A 50 2.07 6.12 -16.49
N ASP A 51 3.18 5.54 -16.94
CA ASP A 51 4.16 6.26 -17.75
C ASP A 51 3.72 6.19 -19.23
N PRO A 52 3.38 7.32 -19.86
CA PRO A 52 2.91 7.34 -21.24
C PRO A 52 4.01 6.96 -22.26
N ASP A 53 5.28 7.15 -21.94
CA ASP A 53 6.43 6.78 -22.80
C ASP A 53 6.69 5.25 -22.79
N LEU A 54 6.44 4.58 -21.66
CA LEU A 54 6.43 3.12 -21.53
C LEU A 54 5.34 2.47 -22.39
N PHE A 55 4.18 3.12 -22.56
CA PHE A 55 3.14 2.64 -23.49
C PHE A 55 3.52 2.80 -24.98
N ASN A 56 4.33 3.81 -25.32
CA ASN A 56 4.79 4.04 -26.70
C ASN A 56 5.88 3.04 -27.14
N SER A 57 6.64 2.47 -26.20
CA SER A 57 7.69 1.48 -26.51
C SER A 57 7.18 0.18 -27.15
N ARG A 58 5.88 -0.13 -27.09
CA ARG A 58 5.29 -1.31 -27.77
C ARG A 58 5.03 -1.12 -29.27
N LYS A 59 5.29 0.05 -29.86
CA LYS A 59 5.06 0.29 -31.30
C LYS A 59 6.31 0.22 -32.20
N ILE A 60 7.51 0.01 -31.67
CA ILE A 60 8.71 -0.03 -32.49
C ILE A 60 9.55 -1.24 -32.12
N THR A 61 9.25 -2.39 -32.73
CA THR A 61 10.21 -3.32 -33.36
C THR A 61 9.42 -4.44 -34.04
N ARG A 62 8.99 -4.19 -35.28
CA ARG A 62 8.86 -5.23 -36.30
C ARG A 62 9.58 -4.71 -37.53
N LYS A 63 10.80 -5.17 -37.72
CA LYS A 63 11.44 -5.23 -39.03
C LYS A 63 12.33 -6.46 -39.06
#